data_AF-A0A4U1FA96-F1
#
_entry.id   AF-A0A4U1FA96-F1
#
_cell.length_a   1.000
_cell.length_b   1.000
_cell.length_c   1.000
_cell.angle_alpha   90.00
_cell.angle_beta   90.00
_cell.angle_gamma   90.00
#
_symmetry.space_group_name_H-M   'P 1'
#
loop_
_entity.id
_entity.type
_entity.pdbx_description
1 polymer ?
#
loop_
_entity_poly.entity_id
_entity_poly.type
_entity_poly.pdbx_seq_one_letter_code
_entity_poly.pdbx_strand_id
1 'polypeptide(L)'
;LGQGVLVRVSPSLVKRQKTHFHDLPCGASVILGNNGFVWIYPTPEHKEEDAGGFIANLEPVSLADREVISRLRNCIVSLATQRMMLYDTSILYCYEASLPHQIKDILKPEIMEEIVMETRQRLLEQEG
;
A
#
# COMPACT_ATOMS: atom_id res chain seq x y z
N LEU A 1 -12.29 -11.66 2.50
CA LEU A 1 -11.52 -10.45 2.89
C LEU A 1 -12.40 -9.66 3.85
N GLY A 2 -11.86 -9.26 5.00
CA GLY A 2 -12.58 -8.46 5.99
C GLY A 2 -12.66 -6.97 5.60
N GLN A 3 -12.70 -6.08 6.59
CA GLN A 3 -12.68 -4.63 6.34
C GLN A 3 -11.34 -4.18 5.74
N GLY A 4 -11.40 -3.29 4.76
CA GLY A 4 -10.23 -2.80 4.02
C GLY A 4 -10.63 -1.95 2.81
N VAL A 5 -9.65 -1.62 1.99
CA VAL A 5 -9.80 -0.79 0.80
C VAL A 5 -9.22 -1.50 -0.42
N LEU A 6 -10.01 -1.56 -1.50
CA LEU A 6 -9.56 -2.03 -2.80
C LEU A 6 -9.03 -0.87 -3.64
N VAL A 7 -7.88 -1.07 -4.28
CA VAL A 7 -7.32 -0.21 -5.32
C VAL A 7 -7.19 -1.02 -6.60
N ARG A 8 -7.63 -0.47 -7.72
CA ARG A 8 -7.49 -1.09 -9.05
C ARG A 8 -6.39 -0.36 -9.81
N VAL A 9 -5.40 -1.12 -10.26
CA VAL A 9 -4.28 -0.65 -11.08
C VAL A 9 -4.17 -1.50 -12.35
N SER A 10 -3.31 -1.09 -13.29
CA SER A 10 -2.98 -1.97 -14.41
C SER A 10 -2.29 -3.24 -13.90
N PRO A 11 -2.70 -4.45 -14.33
CA PRO A 11 -2.03 -5.71 -13.97
C PRO A 11 -0.53 -5.70 -14.34
N SER A 12 -0.17 -4.97 -15.39
CA SER A 12 1.22 -4.84 -15.86
C SER A 12 2.15 -4.14 -14.86
N LEU A 13 1.59 -3.42 -13.89
CA LEU A 13 2.36 -2.69 -12.87
C LEU A 13 2.65 -3.54 -11.64
N VAL A 14 2.01 -4.69 -11.47
CA VAL A 14 2.26 -5.56 -10.31
C VAL A 14 3.48 -6.45 -10.58
N LYS A 15 4.53 -6.33 -9.75
CA LYS A 15 5.71 -7.19 -9.86
C LYS A 15 5.32 -8.62 -9.49
N ARG A 16 5.65 -9.59 -10.36
CA ARG A 16 5.46 -11.01 -10.04
C ARG A 16 6.51 -11.42 -9.01
N GLN A 17 6.05 -11.91 -7.85
CA GLN A 17 6.90 -12.34 -6.75
C GLN A 17 6.38 -13.66 -6.16
N LYS A 18 7.20 -14.33 -5.35
CA LYS A 18 6.82 -15.59 -4.69
C LYS A 18 5.70 -15.39 -3.66
N THR A 19 5.71 -14.25 -2.98
CA THR A 19 4.69 -13.81 -2.03
C THR A 19 4.02 -12.55 -2.55
N HIS A 20 2.70 -12.49 -2.36
CA HIS A 20 1.85 -11.34 -2.70
C HIS A 20 1.13 -10.79 -1.47
N PHE A 21 1.39 -11.35 -0.29
CA PHE A 21 0.82 -10.97 0.99
C PHE A 21 1.94 -10.36 1.81
N HIS A 22 1.79 -9.08 2.15
CA HIS A 22 2.81 -8.31 2.83
C HIS A 22 2.22 -7.62 4.05
N ASP A 23 2.79 -7.90 5.22
CA ASP A 23 2.54 -7.13 6.43
C ASP A 23 3.56 -5.98 6.43
N LEU A 24 3.09 -4.73 6.30
CA LEU A 24 3.98 -3.58 6.28
C LEU A 24 4.22 -3.08 7.71
N PRO A 25 5.42 -2.56 8.01
CA PRO A 25 5.76 -2.08 9.36
C PRO A 25 4.95 -0.84 9.79
N CYS A 26 4.18 -0.23 8.89
CA CYS A 26 3.30 0.90 9.19
C CYS A 26 1.95 0.51 9.84
N GLY A 27 1.74 -0.77 10.18
CA GLY A 27 0.50 -1.25 10.83
C GLY A 27 -0.63 -1.64 9.88
N ALA A 28 -0.32 -1.76 8.58
CA ALA A 28 -1.28 -2.21 7.58
C ALA A 28 -0.67 -3.30 6.69
N SER A 29 -1.52 -4.19 6.21
CA SER A 29 -1.16 -5.29 5.33
C SER A 29 -1.71 -5.03 3.92
N VAL A 30 -0.97 -5.50 2.92
CA VAL A 30 -1.28 -5.34 1.50
C VAL A 30 -1.28 -6.70 0.80
N ILE A 31 -2.28 -6.93 -0.04
CA ILE A 31 -2.33 -8.05 -0.99
C ILE A 31 -2.22 -7.50 -2.39
N LEU A 32 -1.18 -7.92 -3.12
CA LEU A 32 -0.91 -7.51 -4.51
C LEU A 32 -1.41 -8.58 -5.49
N GLY A 33 -2.66 -8.51 -5.91
CA GLY A 33 -3.21 -9.42 -6.89
C GLY A 33 -2.54 -9.28 -8.26
N ASN A 34 -2.14 -10.39 -8.88
CA ASN A 34 -1.56 -10.42 -10.24
C ASN A 34 -2.50 -9.85 -11.33
N ASN A 35 -3.78 -9.67 -11.02
CA ASN A 35 -4.80 -9.05 -11.86
C ASN A 35 -4.87 -7.51 -11.68
N GLY A 36 -3.94 -6.89 -10.95
CA GLY A 36 -3.97 -5.45 -10.67
C GLY A 36 -4.96 -5.05 -9.58
N PHE A 37 -5.50 -6.00 -8.82
CA PHE A 37 -6.33 -5.69 -7.65
C PHE A 37 -5.45 -5.69 -6.41
N VAL A 38 -5.36 -4.53 -5.75
CA VAL A 38 -4.57 -4.33 -4.55
C VAL A 38 -5.51 -4.15 -3.37
N TRP A 39 -5.43 -5.03 -2.38
CA TRP A 39 -6.25 -4.96 -1.18
C TRP A 39 -5.41 -4.48 0.00
N ILE A 40 -5.87 -3.44 0.69
CA ILE A 40 -5.19 -2.82 1.84
C ILE A 40 -6.09 -3.00 3.06
N TYR A 41 -5.56 -3.51 4.16
CA TYR A 41 -6.32 -3.81 5.37
C TYR A 41 -5.46 -3.58 6.61
N PRO A 42 -6.03 -3.30 7.78
CA PRO A 42 -5.25 -3.18 9.01
C PRO A 42 -4.58 -4.51 9.33
N THR A 43 -3.34 -4.49 9.80
CA THR A 43 -2.64 -5.71 10.20
C THR A 43 -3.26 -6.23 11.49
N PRO A 44 -3.79 -7.46 11.53
CA PRO A 44 -4.41 -7.99 12.74
C PRO A 44 -3.35 -8.21 13.84
N GLU A 45 -3.68 -7.86 15.08
CA GLU A 45 -2.81 -8.07 16.25
C GLU A 45 -2.50 -9.55 16.49
N HIS A 46 -3.48 -10.41 16.19
CA HIS A 46 -3.35 -11.86 16.24
C HIS A 46 -3.45 -12.40 14.82
N LYS A 47 -2.40 -13.06 14.34
CA LYS A 47 -2.50 -13.91 13.16
C LYS A 47 -3.32 -15.14 13.57
N GLU A 48 -4.64 -15.05 13.44
CA GLU A 48 -5.50 -16.20 13.66
C GLU A 48 -5.11 -17.27 12.64
N GLU A 49 -4.36 -18.28 13.10
CA GLU A 49 -3.92 -19.41 12.27
C GLU A 49 -5.11 -20.26 11.78
N ASP A 50 -6.33 -20.03 12.32
CA ASP A 50 -7.51 -20.90 12.11
C ASP A 50 -8.81 -20.19 11.69
N ALA A 51 -8.83 -18.87 11.47
CA ALA A 51 -10.05 -18.24 10.98
C ALA A 51 -10.09 -18.29 9.44
N GLY A 52 -10.79 -19.30 8.90
CA GLY A 52 -11.05 -19.47 7.46
C GLY A 52 -11.85 -18.34 6.78
N GLY A 53 -11.79 -17.11 7.29
CA GLY A 53 -12.40 -15.93 6.69
C GLY A 53 -13.93 -15.93 6.66
N PHE A 54 -14.58 -16.89 7.33
CA PHE A 54 -16.04 -17.03 7.36
C PHE A 54 -16.72 -16.04 8.31
N ILE A 55 -15.99 -15.52 9.30
CA ILE A 55 -16.46 -14.47 10.20
C ILE A 55 -15.75 -13.17 9.83
N ALA A 56 -16.52 -12.18 9.38
CA ALA A 56 -15.99 -10.84 9.16
C ALA A 56 -15.92 -10.11 10.50
N ASN A 57 -14.72 -9.70 10.92
CA ASN A 57 -14.61 -8.73 12.01
C ASN A 57 -15.16 -7.38 11.52
N LEU A 58 -16.30 -6.97 12.08
CA LEU A 58 -17.02 -5.74 11.78
C LEU A 58 -16.79 -4.64 12.83
N GLU A 59 -15.83 -4.83 13.73
CA GLU A 59 -15.46 -3.82 14.71
C GLU A 59 -14.90 -2.56 14.03
N PRO A 60 -15.16 -1.37 14.56
CA PRO A 60 -14.63 -0.15 14.00
C PRO A 60 -13.10 -0.16 13.97
N VAL A 61 -12.52 -0.01 12.78
CA VAL A 61 -11.08 0.22 12.62
C VAL A 61 -10.70 1.56 13.25
N SER A 62 -9.56 1.63 13.95
CA SER A 62 -9.13 2.86 14.63
C SER A 62 -8.91 4.02 13.64
N LEU A 63 -8.92 5.27 14.12
CA LEU A 63 -8.61 6.41 13.26
C LEU A 63 -7.18 6.32 12.69
N ALA A 64 -6.20 5.95 13.52
CA ALA A 64 -4.81 5.82 13.13
C ALA A 64 -4.63 4.79 12.00
N ASP A 65 -5.25 3.62 12.12
CA ASP A 65 -5.15 2.59 11.07
C ASP A 65 -5.83 3.05 9.77
N ARG A 66 -6.97 3.73 9.87
CA ARG A 66 -7.66 4.31 8.70
C ARG A 66 -6.81 5.36 7.99
N GLU A 67 -6.05 6.15 8.73
CA GLU A 67 -5.12 7.14 8.17
C GLU A 67 -3.98 6.44 7.42
N VAL A 68 -3.39 5.39 8.00
CA VAL A 68 -2.37 4.56 7.34
C VAL A 68 -2.90 3.96 6.04
N ILE A 69 -4.08 3.32 6.09
CA ILE A 69 -4.72 2.70 4.91
C ILE A 69 -5.00 3.75 3.83
N SER A 70 -5.50 4.93 4.22
CA SER A 70 -5.80 6.03 3.28
C SER A 70 -4.53 6.57 2.63
N ARG A 71 -3.43 6.69 3.39
CA ARG A 71 -2.11 7.11 2.90
C ARG A 71 -1.56 6.08 1.92
N LEU A 72 -1.56 4.79 2.27
CA LEU A 72 -1.12 3.71 1.39
C LEU A 72 -1.92 3.67 0.09
N ARG A 73 -3.25 3.84 0.16
CA ARG A 73 -4.11 3.93 -1.02
C ARG A 73 -3.65 5.05 -1.95
N ASN A 74 -3.36 6.23 -1.41
CA ASN A 74 -2.89 7.36 -2.21
C ASN A 74 -1.50 7.10 -2.78
N CYS A 75 -0.58 6.51 -2.02
CA CYS A 75 0.75 6.13 -2.49
C CYS A 75 0.69 5.14 -3.67
N ILE A 76 -0.14 4.09 -3.58
CA ILE A 76 -0.33 3.12 -4.67
C ILE A 76 -0.88 3.79 -5.92
N VAL A 77 -1.83 4.72 -5.76
CA VAL A 77 -2.37 5.51 -6.89
C VAL A 77 -1.30 6.40 -7.50
N SER A 78 -0.47 7.06 -6.68
CA SER A 78 0.65 7.89 -7.14
C SER A 78 1.66 7.09 -7.95
N LEU A 79 2.12 5.96 -7.42
CA LEU A 79 3.03 5.03 -8.10
C LEU A 79 2.45 4.53 -9.43
N ALA A 80 1.18 4.13 -9.43
CA ALA A 80 0.52 3.64 -10.63
C ALA A 80 0.34 4.73 -11.70
N THR A 81 0.02 5.96 -11.29
CA THR A 81 -0.11 7.12 -12.19
C THR A 81 1.22 7.43 -12.88
N GLN A 82 2.33 7.31 -12.13
CA GLN A 82 3.69 7.50 -12.63
C GLN A 82 4.31 6.23 -13.25
N ARG A 83 3.49 5.19 -13.50
CA ARG A 83 3.90 3.92 -14.14
C ARG A 83 5.06 3.23 -13.42
N MET A 84 5.17 3.36 -12.11
CA MET A 84 6.14 2.64 -11.30
C MET A 84 5.63 1.24 -10.95
N MET A 85 6.54 0.26 -10.93
CA MET A 85 6.23 -1.11 -10.53
C MET A 85 5.84 -1.16 -9.04
N LEU A 86 4.81 -1.94 -8.73
CA LEU A 86 4.26 -2.13 -7.40
C LEU A 86 4.74 -3.45 -6.81
N TYR A 87 5.40 -3.34 -5.66
CA TYR A 87 5.83 -4.40 -4.75
C TYR A 87 6.02 -3.81 -3.36
N ASP A 88 6.16 -4.66 -2.35
CA ASP A 88 6.32 -4.29 -0.95
C ASP A 88 7.28 -3.12 -0.69
N THR A 89 8.52 -3.20 -1.16
CA THR A 89 9.52 -2.14 -0.91
C THR A 89 9.13 -0.82 -1.58
N SER A 90 8.65 -0.85 -2.83
CA SER A 90 8.24 0.37 -3.53
C SER A 90 7.08 1.10 -2.83
N ILE A 91 6.13 0.34 -2.30
CA ILE A 91 4.98 0.88 -1.58
C ILE A 91 5.41 1.44 -0.22
N LEU A 92 6.30 0.74 0.48
CA LEU A 92 6.83 1.19 1.77
C LEU A 92 7.64 2.48 1.63
N TYR A 93 8.52 2.57 0.63
CA TYR A 93 9.32 3.77 0.41
C TYR A 93 8.45 4.97 0.00
N CYS A 94 7.42 4.73 -0.82
CA CYS A 94 6.44 5.77 -1.16
C CYS A 94 5.63 6.22 0.07
N TYR A 95 5.27 5.29 0.95
CA TYR A 95 4.62 5.62 2.21
C TYR A 95 5.50 6.51 3.08
N GLU A 96 6.77 6.15 3.27
CA GLU A 96 7.75 6.93 4.05
C GLU A 96 7.98 8.33 3.46
N ALA A 97 8.20 8.42 2.14
CA ALA A 97 8.37 9.69 1.43
C ALA A 97 7.10 10.56 1.51
N SER A 98 5.91 9.97 1.68
CA SER A 98 4.68 10.74 1.83
C SER A 98 4.50 11.39 3.21
N LEU A 99 5.20 10.92 4.26
CA LEU A 99 4.99 11.33 5.66
C LEU A 99 5.03 12.85 5.89
N PRO A 100 5.88 13.65 5.23
CA PRO A 100 5.89 15.10 5.36
C PRO A 100 4.61 15.78 4.86
N HIS A 101 3.83 15.12 3.99
CA HIS A 101 2.63 15.67 3.37
C HIS A 101 1.35 15.17 4.06
N GLN A 102 0.30 16.01 4.06
CA GLN A 102 -1.02 15.58 4.53
C GLN A 102 -1.61 14.56 3.55
N ILE A 103 -2.36 13.59 4.07
CA ILE A 103 -2.90 12.46 3.27
C ILE A 103 -3.69 12.94 2.05
N LYS A 104 -4.50 13.99 2.22
CA LYS A 104 -5.34 14.59 1.16
C LYS A 104 -4.53 15.27 0.04
N ASP A 105 -3.29 15.66 0.33
CA ASP A 105 -2.46 16.42 -0.59
C ASP A 105 -1.58 15.54 -1.47
N ILE A 106 -1.38 14.26 -1.11
CA ILE A 106 -0.54 13.27 -1.84
C ILE A 106 -0.92 13.12 -3.31
N LEU A 107 -2.19 13.32 -3.66
CA LEU A 107 -2.69 13.19 -5.03
C LEU A 107 -2.61 14.48 -5.85
N LYS A 108 -2.14 15.59 -5.27
CA LYS A 108 -1.86 16.80 -6.04
C LYS A 108 -0.67 16.52 -6.96
N PRO A 109 -0.71 16.91 -8.25
CA PRO A 109 0.32 16.53 -9.22
C PRO A 109 1.76 16.83 -8.78
N GLU A 110 2.00 18.02 -8.23
CA GLU A 110 3.32 18.47 -7.76
C GLU A 110 3.87 17.58 -6.63
N ILE A 111 3.03 17.28 -5.63
CA ILE A 111 3.40 16.45 -4.47
C ILE A 111 3.53 14.98 -4.89
N MET A 112 2.66 14.51 -5.77
CA MET A 112 2.73 13.16 -6.32
C MET A 112 4.05 12.92 -7.04
N GLU A 113 4.46 13.88 -7.88
CA GLU A 113 5.72 13.80 -8.63
C GLU A 113 6.92 13.81 -7.70
N GLU A 114 6.94 14.71 -6.71
CA GLU A 114 7.97 14.78 -5.67
C GLU A 114 8.14 13.45 -4.92
N ILE A 115 7.05 12.93 -4.34
CA ILE A 115 7.07 11.67 -3.56
C ILE A 115 7.56 10.50 -4.43
N VAL A 116 7.09 10.39 -5.67
CA VAL A 116 7.48 9.28 -6.56
C VAL A 116 8.93 9.43 -7.01
N MET A 117 9.41 10.64 -7.22
CA MET A 117 10.81 10.90 -7.56
C MET A 117 11.75 10.49 -6.41
N GLU A 118 11.43 10.88 -5.18
CA GLU A 118 12.19 10.46 -3.99
C GLU A 118 12.18 8.93 -3.83
N THR A 119 11.00 8.32 -3.98
CA THR A 119 10.86 6.85 -3.93
C THR A 119 11.75 6.18 -4.97
N ARG A 120 11.77 6.68 -6.20
CA ARG A 120 12.59 6.15 -7.29
C ARG A 120 14.07 6.23 -6.95
N GLN A 121 14.52 7.39 -6.47
CA GLN A 121 15.92 7.61 -6.12
C GLN A 121 16.36 6.60 -5.06
N ARG A 122 15.57 6.44 -4.00
CA ARG A 122 15.90 5.51 -2.91
C ARG A 122 15.93 4.05 -3.36
N LEU A 123 15.05 3.65 -4.28
CA LEU A 123 15.08 2.30 -4.86
C LEU A 123 16.36 2.07 -5.68
N LEU A 124 16.82 3.08 -6.44
CA LEU A 124 18.05 2.98 -7.23
C LEU A 124 19.29 2.89 -6.33
N GLU A 125 19.33 3.65 -5.24
CA GLU A 125 20.43 3.63 -4.27
C GLU A 125 20.55 2.29 -3.52
N GLN A 126 19.46 1.53 -3.40
CA GLN A 126 19.47 0.20 -2.79
C GLN A 126 19.95 -0.90 -3.76
N GLU A 127 19.75 -0.70 -5.07
CA GLU A 127 20.11 -1.67 -6.12
C GLU A 127 21.56 -1.51 -6.63
N GLY A 128 22.21 -0.36 -6.37
CA GLY A 128 23.59 -0.05 -6.75
C GLY A 128 24.62 -0.38 -5.68
#